data_AF-A0A7W2BJ76-F1
#
_entry.id   AF-A0A7W2BJ76-F1
#
_cell.length_a   1.000
_cell.length_b   1.000
_cell.length_c   1.000
_cell.angle_alpha   90.00
_cell.angle_beta   90.00
_cell.angle_gamma   90.00
#
_symmetry.space_group_name_H-M   'P 1'
#
loop_
_entity.id
_entity.type
_entity.pdbx_description
1 polymer ?
#
loop_
_entity_poly.entity_id
_entity_poly.type
_entity_poly.pdbx_seq_one_letter_code
_entity_poly.pdbx_strand_id
1 'polypeptide(L)'
;MRSKELKSALMPVTRFLFVLGIMSIFHGTALAQSSFERSFVPKAKLVDTFWTKRDNSSGITVDHSAWSNFLATYVRTDSEGINRVAYAAVDKTGKKQLVDYIRSLEEVDVTKLNGNEQFAYWVNLYNAATVNIVVDNFPINSIRDVKNNALDISGPFNDKVVTVAGKQLTLNEIESGIVRPLWKDARLHYAFNCAAVTCPNLLKSAFTGATLNEQLDGAARDYINNPRAISFDGSKSVVSKIYFWYQGDFGGSDAAIIKHMIKFADAELAEKLRGIQKIDSFVYDWSLNAAK
;
A
#
# COMPACT_ATOMS: atom_id res chain seq x y z
N MET A 1 4.83 81.84 1.28
CA MET A 1 3.48 81.31 1.54
C MET A 1 3.60 79.78 1.53
N ARG A 2 3.30 79.13 2.69
CA ARG A 2 3.12 77.67 2.99
C ARG A 2 3.79 76.60 2.08
N SER A 3 4.47 75.55 2.55
CA SER A 3 4.63 74.99 3.90
C SER A 3 5.69 73.87 3.92
N LYS A 4 6.64 73.99 4.86
CA LYS A 4 7.23 72.98 5.78
C LYS A 4 7.41 71.52 5.32
N GLU A 5 8.66 71.05 5.39
CA GLU A 5 9.00 69.81 6.12
C GLU A 5 10.30 70.01 6.92
N LEU A 6 10.23 69.81 8.24
CA LEU A 6 11.38 69.74 9.15
C LEU A 6 11.65 68.26 9.44
N LYS A 7 12.86 67.78 9.14
CA LYS A 7 13.37 66.48 9.58
C LYS A 7 14.19 66.63 10.85
N SER A 8 13.83 65.87 11.89
CA SER A 8 14.52 65.62 13.16
C SER A 8 13.69 64.54 13.86
N ALA A 9 14.17 63.46 14.47
CA ALA A 9 15.48 62.90 14.79
C ALA A 9 15.26 61.43 15.24
N LEU A 10 16.35 60.76 15.67
CA LEU A 10 16.44 59.57 16.56
C LEU A 10 16.82 58.20 15.97
N MET A 11 18.13 57.91 16.15
CA MET A 11 18.81 56.72 16.74
C MET A 11 18.68 55.30 16.14
N PRO A 12 19.79 54.53 16.10
CA PRO A 12 19.81 53.15 15.65
C PRO A 12 19.49 52.18 16.80
N VAL A 13 18.57 51.24 16.57
CA VAL A 13 18.33 50.12 17.50
C VAL A 13 19.07 48.88 16.99
N THR A 14 20.03 48.46 17.79
CA THR A 14 20.77 47.20 17.77
C THR A 14 19.81 46.01 17.68
N ARG A 15 19.96 45.14 16.66
CA ARG A 15 19.31 43.82 16.63
C ARG A 15 20.29 42.75 17.11
N PHE A 16 20.01 42.25 18.31
CA PHE A 16 20.64 41.07 18.90
C PHE A 16 20.41 39.84 18.00
N LEU A 17 21.51 39.18 17.60
CA LEU A 17 21.49 37.79 17.12
C LEU A 17 21.40 36.88 18.35
N PHE A 18 20.22 36.28 18.57
CA PHE A 18 20.08 35.15 19.47
C PHE A 18 20.31 33.86 18.68
N VAL A 19 21.53 33.33 18.74
CA VAL A 19 21.81 31.93 18.40
C VAL A 19 21.49 31.12 19.64
N LEU A 20 20.26 30.59 19.72
CA LEU A 20 19.90 29.58 20.70
C LEU A 20 20.17 28.21 20.08
N GLY A 21 21.37 27.70 20.35
CA GLY A 21 21.64 26.28 20.25
C GLY A 21 20.78 25.54 21.27
N ILE A 22 19.95 24.63 20.78
CA ILE A 22 19.30 23.62 21.61
C ILE A 22 19.76 22.27 21.07
N MET A 23 20.91 21.81 21.58
CA MET A 23 21.15 20.39 21.75
C MET A 23 20.17 19.91 22.83
N SER A 24 19.05 19.33 22.39
CA SER A 24 18.18 18.55 23.27
C SER A 24 18.27 17.09 22.88
N ILE A 25 18.74 16.33 23.85
CA ILE A 25 18.89 14.88 23.90
C ILE A 25 17.54 14.24 23.54
N PHE A 26 17.41 13.74 22.31
CA PHE A 26 16.24 13.00 21.85
C PHE A 26 16.49 11.49 22.01
N HIS A 27 16.34 10.99 23.24
CA HIS A 27 16.24 9.54 23.49
C HIS A 27 14.77 9.07 23.59
N GLY A 28 13.82 9.85 23.07
CA GLY A 28 12.38 9.55 23.08
C GLY A 28 11.65 9.64 21.73
N THR A 29 12.36 9.82 20.60
CA THR A 29 11.73 10.12 19.30
C THR A 29 11.10 8.94 18.59
N ALA A 30 11.66 7.73 18.71
CA ALA A 30 11.22 6.60 17.92
C ALA A 30 9.77 6.14 18.25
N LEU A 31 9.37 6.17 19.52
CA LEU A 31 8.02 5.78 19.96
C LEU A 31 6.96 6.85 19.65
N ALA A 32 7.32 8.14 19.71
CA ALA A 32 6.42 9.24 19.39
C ALA A 32 6.24 9.43 17.87
N GLN A 33 7.32 9.29 17.08
CA GLN A 33 7.27 9.37 15.61
C GLN A 33 6.47 8.21 15.01
N SER A 34 6.64 7.00 15.53
CA SER A 34 5.88 5.84 15.04
C SER A 34 4.37 6.02 15.26
N SER A 35 3.93 6.43 16.46
CA SER A 35 2.50 6.64 16.77
C SER A 35 1.79 7.64 15.83
N PHE A 36 2.50 8.68 15.39
CA PHE A 36 1.98 9.69 14.47
C PHE A 36 1.77 9.13 13.07
N GLU A 37 2.68 8.28 12.57
CA GLU A 37 2.54 7.65 11.24
C GLU A 37 1.26 6.79 11.12
N ARG A 38 0.83 6.10 12.18
CA ARG A 38 -0.44 5.33 12.17
C ARG A 38 -1.66 6.19 11.91
N SER A 39 -1.61 7.47 12.30
CA SER A 39 -2.76 8.36 12.15
C SER A 39 -3.03 8.74 10.69
N PHE A 40 -2.09 8.50 9.79
CA PHE A 40 -2.24 8.73 8.34
C PHE A 40 -2.72 7.49 7.59
N VAL A 41 -2.76 6.33 8.23
CA VAL A 41 -3.29 5.10 7.62
C VAL A 41 -4.82 5.20 7.60
N PRO A 42 -5.48 5.09 6.43
CA PRO A 42 -6.92 5.12 6.37
C PRO A 42 -7.54 4.05 7.27
N LYS A 43 -8.56 4.41 8.04
CA LYS A 43 -9.24 3.47 8.94
C LYS A 43 -10.04 2.45 8.13
N ALA A 44 -10.07 1.21 8.59
CA ALA A 44 -10.99 0.18 8.06
C ALA A 44 -12.43 0.58 8.40
N LYS A 45 -13.07 1.35 7.53
CA LYS A 45 -14.42 1.87 7.71
C LYS A 45 -15.13 1.87 6.37
N LEU A 46 -16.26 1.19 6.30
CA LEU A 46 -17.05 1.10 5.09
C LEU A 46 -17.44 2.50 4.59
N VAL A 47 -17.08 2.82 3.35
CA VAL A 47 -17.35 4.15 2.75
C VAL A 47 -18.81 4.30 2.30
N ASP A 48 -19.45 3.20 1.91
CA ASP A 48 -20.86 3.17 1.49
C ASP A 48 -21.43 1.76 1.73
N THR A 49 -22.62 1.68 2.32
CA THR A 49 -23.30 0.40 2.58
C THR A 49 -23.69 -0.33 1.29
N PHE A 50 -23.75 0.37 0.15
CA PHE A 50 -23.90 -0.22 -1.17
C PHE A 50 -22.94 -1.39 -1.41
N TRP A 51 -21.69 -1.28 -0.96
CA TRP A 51 -20.65 -2.30 -1.18
C TRP A 51 -20.84 -3.57 -0.35
N THR A 52 -21.78 -3.60 0.59
CA THR A 52 -22.13 -4.84 1.33
C THR A 52 -22.94 -5.82 0.47
N LYS A 53 -23.53 -5.35 -0.63
CA LYS A 53 -24.39 -6.16 -1.51
C LYS A 53 -23.55 -7.18 -2.26
N ARG A 54 -23.98 -8.44 -2.21
CA ARG A 54 -23.40 -9.59 -2.92
C ARG A 54 -24.44 -10.70 -3.02
N ASP A 55 -24.30 -11.55 -4.02
CA ASP A 55 -25.07 -12.79 -4.18
C ASP A 55 -24.17 -13.97 -3.88
N ASN A 56 -24.27 -14.51 -2.66
CA ASN A 56 -23.42 -15.62 -2.22
C ASN A 56 -23.70 -16.95 -2.95
N SER A 57 -24.83 -17.05 -3.66
CA SER A 57 -25.16 -18.22 -4.50
C SER A 57 -24.74 -18.04 -5.96
N SER A 58 -24.24 -16.87 -6.34
CA SER A 58 -23.87 -16.56 -7.70
C SER A 58 -22.67 -17.39 -8.17
N GLY A 59 -22.82 -18.00 -9.34
CA GLY A 59 -21.75 -18.65 -10.10
C GLY A 59 -21.10 -17.73 -11.15
N ILE A 60 -21.41 -16.42 -11.13
CA ILE A 60 -20.78 -15.46 -12.05
C ILE A 60 -19.29 -15.39 -11.74
N THR A 61 -18.48 -15.43 -12.80
CA THR A 61 -17.04 -15.24 -12.75
C THR A 61 -16.66 -14.03 -13.60
N VAL A 62 -15.63 -13.31 -13.19
CA VAL A 62 -15.07 -12.17 -13.90
C VAL A 62 -13.87 -12.63 -14.70
N ASP A 63 -13.82 -12.25 -15.98
CA ASP A 63 -12.68 -12.59 -16.84
C ASP A 63 -11.47 -11.69 -16.50
N HIS A 64 -10.45 -12.30 -15.90
CA HIS A 64 -9.19 -11.66 -15.57
C HIS A 64 -8.03 -12.07 -16.51
N SER A 65 -8.34 -12.65 -17.69
CA SER A 65 -7.33 -13.11 -18.65
C SER A 65 -6.43 -11.99 -19.17
N ALA A 66 -7.01 -10.82 -19.51
CA ALA A 66 -6.25 -9.66 -19.97
C ALA A 66 -5.22 -9.20 -18.93
N TRP A 67 -5.61 -9.16 -17.66
CA TRP A 67 -4.71 -8.83 -16.55
C TRP A 67 -3.66 -9.90 -16.31
N SER A 68 -4.05 -11.17 -16.34
CA SER A 68 -3.10 -12.28 -16.20
C SER A 68 -2.06 -12.27 -17.32
N ASN A 69 -2.45 -11.95 -18.56
CA ASN A 69 -1.52 -11.80 -19.68
C ASN A 69 -0.58 -10.61 -19.50
N PHE A 70 -1.10 -9.47 -19.03
CA PHE A 70 -0.27 -8.31 -18.68
C PHE A 70 0.76 -8.69 -17.61
N LEU A 71 0.32 -9.32 -16.52
CA LEU A 71 1.18 -9.75 -15.42
C LEU A 71 2.25 -10.73 -15.89
N ALA A 72 1.88 -11.75 -16.66
CA ALA A 72 2.82 -12.74 -17.20
C ALA A 72 3.87 -12.10 -18.12
N THR A 73 3.51 -11.03 -18.84
CA THR A 73 4.40 -10.33 -19.77
C THR A 73 5.37 -9.40 -19.04
N TYR A 74 4.87 -8.63 -18.06
CA TYR A 74 5.60 -7.51 -17.47
C TYR A 74 6.12 -7.76 -16.05
N VAL A 75 5.68 -8.81 -15.35
CA VAL A 75 6.16 -9.13 -14.00
C VAL A 75 7.29 -10.16 -14.04
N ARG A 76 8.44 -9.78 -13.50
CA ARG A 76 9.66 -10.60 -13.42
C ARG A 76 9.97 -10.88 -11.95
N THR A 77 10.34 -12.12 -11.63
CA THR A 77 10.84 -12.45 -10.30
C THR A 77 12.35 -12.28 -10.32
N ASP A 78 12.89 -11.51 -9.39
CA ASP A 78 14.34 -11.37 -9.23
C ASP A 78 14.95 -12.55 -8.45
N SER A 79 16.27 -12.52 -8.24
CA SER A 79 17.01 -13.55 -7.50
C SER A 79 16.64 -13.64 -6.01
N GLU A 80 15.96 -12.62 -5.46
CA GLU A 80 15.51 -12.57 -4.07
C GLU A 80 14.05 -13.05 -3.94
N GLY A 81 13.45 -13.56 -5.02
CA GLY A 81 12.06 -14.01 -5.03
C GLY A 81 11.05 -12.86 -5.12
N ILE A 82 11.48 -11.64 -5.47
CA ILE A 82 10.62 -10.46 -5.49
C ILE A 82 10.05 -10.27 -6.90
N ASN A 83 8.73 -10.17 -6.99
CA ASN A 83 8.05 -9.82 -8.23
C ASN A 83 8.15 -8.31 -8.47
N ARG A 84 8.81 -7.95 -9.57
CA ARG A 84 9.04 -6.58 -10.04
C ARG A 84 8.36 -6.37 -11.38
N VAL A 85 7.85 -5.16 -11.61
CA VAL A 85 7.17 -4.82 -12.86
C VAL A 85 8.17 -4.13 -13.81
N ALA A 86 8.27 -4.63 -15.04
CA ALA A 86 9.08 -4.07 -16.10
C ALA A 86 8.42 -2.84 -16.72
N TYR A 87 8.18 -1.78 -15.93
CA TYR A 87 7.47 -0.57 -16.36
C TYR A 87 8.03 0.05 -17.65
N ALA A 88 9.36 0.08 -17.81
CA ALA A 88 10.02 0.58 -19.01
C ALA A 88 9.70 -0.22 -20.29
N ALA A 89 9.29 -1.49 -20.15
CA ALA A 89 8.92 -2.36 -21.27
C ALA A 89 7.44 -2.25 -21.65
N VAL A 90 6.60 -1.56 -20.85
CA VAL A 90 5.18 -1.38 -21.15
C VAL A 90 5.04 -0.39 -22.30
N ASP A 91 4.82 -0.92 -23.50
CA ASP A 91 4.62 -0.13 -24.70
C ASP A 91 3.16 0.39 -24.82
N LYS A 92 2.85 1.04 -25.94
CA LYS A 92 1.49 1.56 -26.20
C LYS A 92 0.43 0.44 -26.21
N THR A 93 0.79 -0.77 -26.65
CA THR A 93 -0.11 -1.91 -26.72
C THR A 93 -0.38 -2.44 -25.31
N GLY A 94 0.67 -2.68 -24.52
CA GLY A 94 0.55 -3.11 -23.13
C GLY A 94 -0.22 -2.11 -22.28
N LYS A 95 0.05 -0.81 -22.46
CA LYS A 95 -0.73 0.25 -21.80
C LYS A 95 -2.20 0.22 -22.19
N LYS A 96 -2.50 0.07 -23.48
CA LYS A 96 -3.90 -0.01 -23.96
C LYS A 96 -4.61 -1.23 -23.34
N GLN A 97 -3.97 -2.39 -23.31
CA GLN A 97 -4.53 -3.61 -22.70
C GLN A 97 -4.84 -3.42 -21.21
N LEU A 98 -3.95 -2.74 -20.48
CA LEU A 98 -4.16 -2.43 -19.07
C LEU A 98 -5.37 -1.51 -18.84
N VAL A 99 -5.47 -0.43 -19.61
CA VAL A 99 -6.59 0.54 -19.52
C VAL A 99 -7.91 -0.11 -19.92
N ASP A 100 -7.94 -0.90 -20.99
CA ASP A 100 -9.14 -1.62 -21.44
C ASP A 100 -9.60 -2.63 -20.38
N TYR A 101 -8.66 -3.33 -19.73
CA TYR A 101 -8.98 -4.22 -18.62
C TYR A 101 -9.61 -3.48 -17.44
N ILE A 102 -9.04 -2.35 -17.01
CA ILE A 102 -9.62 -1.53 -15.92
C ILE A 102 -11.04 -1.11 -16.29
N ARG A 103 -11.27 -0.61 -17.50
CA ARG A 103 -12.60 -0.23 -17.98
C ARG A 103 -13.59 -1.40 -17.98
N SER A 104 -13.14 -2.59 -18.38
CA SER A 104 -13.99 -3.78 -18.35
C SER A 104 -14.45 -4.13 -16.93
N LEU A 105 -13.61 -3.91 -15.92
CA LEU A 105 -13.98 -4.10 -14.52
C LEU A 105 -14.97 -3.04 -14.05
N GLU A 106 -14.81 -1.77 -14.45
CA GLU A 106 -15.73 -0.68 -14.11
C GLU A 106 -17.18 -0.94 -14.55
N GLU A 107 -17.37 -1.76 -15.58
CA GLU A 107 -18.67 -2.19 -16.12
C GLU A 107 -19.28 -3.39 -15.37
N VAL A 108 -18.52 -4.10 -14.53
CA VAL A 108 -19.00 -5.27 -13.80
C VAL A 108 -20.00 -4.84 -12.71
N ASP A 109 -21.16 -5.49 -12.68
CA ASP A 109 -22.10 -5.39 -11.56
C ASP A 109 -21.61 -6.22 -10.37
N VAL A 110 -20.75 -5.59 -9.56
CA VAL A 110 -20.12 -6.21 -8.38
C VAL A 110 -21.12 -6.72 -7.34
N THR A 111 -22.39 -6.28 -7.40
CA THR A 111 -23.42 -6.69 -6.44
C THR A 111 -23.98 -8.08 -6.73
N LYS A 112 -23.75 -8.59 -7.95
CA LYS A 112 -24.14 -9.94 -8.39
C LYS A 112 -23.04 -10.98 -8.20
N LEU A 113 -21.86 -10.58 -7.74
CA LEU A 113 -20.76 -11.48 -7.46
C LEU A 113 -20.93 -12.14 -6.09
N ASN A 114 -20.41 -13.35 -5.93
CA ASN A 114 -20.25 -13.95 -4.61
C ASN A 114 -19.07 -13.32 -3.85
N GLY A 115 -18.95 -13.60 -2.56
CA GLY A 115 -17.94 -12.98 -1.70
C GLY A 115 -16.48 -13.23 -2.12
N ASN A 116 -16.14 -14.37 -2.72
CA ASN A 116 -14.77 -14.62 -3.16
C ASN A 116 -14.48 -13.89 -4.47
N GLU A 117 -15.41 -13.94 -5.42
CA GLU A 117 -15.26 -13.27 -6.70
C GLU A 117 -15.21 -11.74 -6.53
N GLN A 118 -16.01 -11.20 -5.62
CA GLN A 118 -16.00 -9.78 -5.29
C GLN A 118 -14.65 -9.35 -4.66
N PHE A 119 -14.04 -10.18 -3.80
CA PHE A 119 -12.71 -9.90 -3.25
C PHE A 119 -11.66 -9.88 -4.36
N ALA A 120 -11.64 -10.92 -5.20
CA ALA A 120 -10.71 -11.05 -6.31
C ALA A 120 -10.83 -9.86 -7.27
N TYR A 121 -12.06 -9.48 -7.61
CA TYR A 121 -12.38 -8.28 -8.39
C TYR A 121 -11.71 -7.02 -7.81
N TRP A 122 -11.91 -6.73 -6.51
CA TRP A 122 -11.39 -5.50 -5.89
C TRP A 122 -9.87 -5.47 -5.84
N VAL A 123 -9.24 -6.59 -5.49
CA VAL A 123 -7.78 -6.71 -5.47
C VAL A 123 -7.20 -6.50 -6.87
N ASN A 124 -7.78 -7.15 -7.88
CA ASN A 124 -7.30 -7.01 -9.24
C ASN A 124 -7.50 -5.60 -9.79
N LEU A 125 -8.63 -4.95 -9.51
CA LEU A 125 -8.89 -3.56 -9.90
C LEU A 125 -7.88 -2.60 -9.26
N TYR A 126 -7.65 -2.73 -7.95
CA TYR A 126 -6.65 -1.93 -7.22
C TYR A 126 -5.26 -2.10 -7.82
N ASN A 127 -4.83 -3.36 -8.02
CA ASN A 127 -3.48 -3.65 -8.48
C ASN A 127 -3.27 -3.14 -9.92
N ALA A 128 -4.25 -3.34 -10.81
CA ALA A 128 -4.19 -2.83 -12.17
C ALA A 128 -4.18 -1.29 -12.22
N ALA A 129 -5.03 -0.62 -11.44
CA ALA A 129 -5.03 0.84 -11.34
C ALA A 129 -3.71 1.37 -10.78
N THR A 130 -3.14 0.73 -9.77
CA THR A 130 -1.83 1.09 -9.21
C THR A 130 -0.72 0.98 -10.26
N VAL A 131 -0.68 -0.12 -11.01
CA VAL A 131 0.27 -0.29 -12.11
C VAL A 131 0.06 0.76 -13.20
N ASN A 132 -1.19 1.08 -13.55
CA ASN A 132 -1.49 2.10 -14.56
C ASN A 132 -0.96 3.48 -14.15
N ILE A 133 -1.13 3.87 -12.89
CA ILE A 133 -0.59 5.14 -12.36
C ILE A 133 0.94 5.19 -12.54
N VAL A 134 1.65 4.11 -12.23
CA VAL A 134 3.11 4.06 -12.42
C VAL A 134 3.47 4.12 -13.90
N VAL A 135 2.78 3.36 -14.76
CA VAL A 135 3.00 3.38 -16.22
C VAL A 135 2.79 4.80 -16.80
N ASP A 136 1.80 5.53 -16.31
CA ASP A 136 1.50 6.91 -16.73
C ASP A 136 2.58 7.92 -16.33
N ASN A 137 3.31 7.65 -15.25
CA ASN A 137 4.27 8.58 -14.66
C ASN A 137 5.73 8.14 -14.82
N PHE A 138 6.01 6.94 -15.34
CA PHE A 138 7.36 6.41 -15.46
C PHE A 138 8.24 7.29 -16.38
N PRO A 139 9.51 7.60 -16.03
CA PRO A 139 10.28 7.11 -14.87
C PRO A 139 10.06 7.91 -13.58
N ILE A 140 9.88 7.20 -12.46
CA ILE A 140 9.83 7.75 -11.08
C ILE A 140 10.64 6.86 -10.13
N ASN A 141 11.12 7.44 -9.02
CA ASN A 141 11.83 6.69 -7.99
C ASN A 141 10.87 6.03 -7.00
N SER A 142 9.72 6.65 -6.75
CA SER A 142 8.66 6.12 -5.90
C SER A 142 7.28 6.51 -6.45
N ILE A 143 6.28 5.65 -6.29
CA ILE A 143 4.88 6.03 -6.55
C ILE A 143 4.45 7.25 -5.72
N ARG A 144 5.07 7.49 -4.56
CA ARG A 144 4.79 8.66 -3.70
C ARG A 144 5.26 9.99 -4.30
N ASP A 145 6.06 9.93 -5.37
CA ASP A 145 6.48 11.11 -6.11
C ASP A 145 5.37 11.61 -7.04
N VAL A 146 4.38 10.77 -7.36
CA VAL A 146 3.18 11.15 -8.11
C VAL A 146 2.27 11.97 -7.19
N LYS A 147 2.13 13.26 -7.49
CA LYS A 147 1.38 14.21 -6.67
C LYS A 147 0.38 14.99 -7.52
N ASN A 148 -0.85 15.08 -7.03
CA ASN A 148 -1.88 15.90 -7.67
C ASN A 148 -1.86 17.36 -7.20
N ASN A 149 -1.19 17.66 -6.08
CA ASN A 149 -0.90 19.03 -5.65
C ASN A 149 0.31 19.06 -4.69
N ALA A 150 0.85 20.26 -4.44
CA ALA A 150 2.06 20.45 -3.65
C ALA A 150 1.95 20.03 -2.17
N LEU A 151 0.72 19.88 -1.64
CA LEU A 151 0.45 19.48 -0.26
C LEU A 151 0.22 17.97 -0.11
N ASP A 152 0.24 17.22 -1.22
CA ASP A 152 0.06 15.77 -1.17
C ASP A 152 1.31 15.06 -0.64
N ILE A 153 1.16 14.54 0.57
CA ILE A 153 2.17 13.73 1.29
C ILE A 153 1.89 12.23 1.17
N SER A 154 0.73 11.87 0.62
CA SER A 154 0.22 10.50 0.54
C SER A 154 0.66 9.83 -0.76
N GLY A 155 0.86 10.61 -1.82
CA GLY A 155 0.95 10.10 -3.18
C GLY A 155 -0.45 9.81 -3.74
N PRO A 156 -0.57 9.04 -4.83
CA PRO A 156 -1.79 9.00 -5.64
C PRO A 156 -2.94 8.19 -5.01
N PHE A 157 -2.77 7.66 -3.80
CA PHE A 157 -3.74 6.73 -3.18
C PHE A 157 -5.09 7.37 -2.82
N ASN A 158 -5.16 8.70 -2.76
CA ASN A 158 -6.39 9.46 -2.52
C ASN A 158 -7.00 10.05 -3.80
N ASP A 159 -6.44 9.72 -4.95
CA ASP A 159 -6.93 10.21 -6.23
C ASP A 159 -8.07 9.34 -6.73
N LYS A 160 -9.04 9.97 -7.40
CA LYS A 160 -10.14 9.26 -8.05
C LYS A 160 -9.63 8.65 -9.36
N VAL A 161 -9.35 7.36 -9.33
CA VAL A 161 -8.65 6.66 -10.41
C VAL A 161 -9.53 5.64 -11.15
N VAL A 162 -10.66 5.25 -10.57
CA VAL A 162 -11.62 4.34 -11.19
C VAL A 162 -13.06 4.74 -10.86
N THR A 163 -14.02 4.30 -11.67
CA THR A 163 -15.46 4.50 -11.47
C THR A 163 -16.21 3.18 -11.50
N VAL A 164 -16.74 2.73 -10.36
CA VAL A 164 -17.53 1.48 -10.27
C VAL A 164 -18.95 1.81 -9.87
N ALA A 165 -19.94 1.28 -10.61
CA ALA A 165 -21.36 1.54 -10.37
C ALA A 165 -21.68 3.06 -10.28
N GLY A 166 -21.02 3.87 -11.12
CA GLY A 166 -21.16 5.34 -11.14
C GLY A 166 -20.50 6.09 -9.98
N LYS A 167 -19.77 5.41 -9.10
CA LYS A 167 -19.06 6.01 -7.97
C LYS A 167 -17.57 6.08 -8.28
N GLN A 168 -17.00 7.28 -8.28
CA GLN A 168 -15.56 7.47 -8.38
C GLN A 168 -14.88 7.03 -7.09
N LEU A 169 -13.88 6.15 -7.21
CA LEU A 169 -13.18 5.54 -6.09
C LEU A 169 -11.67 5.83 -6.14
N THR A 170 -11.08 5.95 -4.95
CA THR A 170 -9.63 5.97 -4.75
C THR A 170 -9.09 4.57 -4.42
N LEU A 171 -7.78 4.38 -4.54
CA LEU A 171 -7.12 3.16 -4.07
C LEU A 171 -7.39 2.93 -2.57
N ASN A 172 -7.30 3.98 -1.76
CA ASN A 172 -7.58 3.90 -0.31
C ASN A 172 -9.03 3.55 0.00
N GLU A 173 -9.99 4.04 -0.78
CA GLU A 173 -11.40 3.67 -0.62
C GLU A 173 -11.65 2.20 -1.00
N ILE A 174 -10.98 1.67 -2.03
CA ILE A 174 -11.07 0.25 -2.35
C ILE A 174 -10.51 -0.60 -1.20
N GLU A 175 -9.27 -0.35 -0.79
CA GLU A 175 -8.61 -1.17 0.23
C GLU A 175 -9.25 -0.99 1.62
N SER A 176 -9.27 0.23 2.13
CA SER A 176 -9.68 0.54 3.51
C SER A 176 -11.15 0.88 3.65
N GLY A 177 -11.76 1.33 2.57
CA GLY A 177 -13.18 1.70 2.52
C GLY A 177 -14.11 0.56 2.11
N ILE A 178 -13.61 -0.49 1.46
CA ILE A 178 -14.44 -1.61 0.97
C ILE A 178 -13.87 -2.93 1.48
N VAL A 179 -12.65 -3.31 1.11
CA VAL A 179 -12.16 -4.68 1.34
C VAL A 179 -11.85 -4.98 2.80
N ARG A 180 -11.06 -4.14 3.47
CA ARG A 180 -10.72 -4.32 4.90
C ARG A 180 -11.95 -4.47 5.82
N PRO A 181 -12.97 -3.58 5.78
CA PRO A 181 -14.12 -3.68 6.67
C PRO A 181 -15.06 -4.86 6.33
N LEU A 182 -15.13 -5.31 5.07
CA LEU A 182 -16.04 -6.37 4.63
C LEU A 182 -15.50 -7.78 4.90
N TRP A 183 -14.21 -8.03 4.66
CA TRP A 183 -13.63 -9.38 4.81
C TRP A 183 -12.90 -9.61 6.13
N LYS A 184 -12.29 -8.57 6.72
CA LYS A 184 -11.55 -8.67 8.00
C LYS A 184 -10.53 -9.82 8.00
N ASP A 185 -9.88 -10.04 6.87
CA ASP A 185 -8.88 -11.07 6.67
C ASP A 185 -7.50 -10.43 6.56
N ALA A 186 -6.62 -10.70 7.52
CA ALA A 186 -5.26 -10.18 7.55
C ALA A 186 -4.46 -10.50 6.26
N ARG A 187 -4.80 -11.58 5.54
CA ARG A 187 -4.13 -11.98 4.30
C ARG A 187 -4.33 -10.97 3.16
N LEU A 188 -5.34 -10.10 3.23
CA LEU A 188 -5.57 -9.06 2.21
C LEU A 188 -4.35 -8.16 2.02
N HIS A 189 -3.56 -7.95 3.09
CA HIS A 189 -2.37 -7.11 3.05
C HIS A 189 -1.28 -7.67 2.15
N TYR A 190 -1.34 -8.97 1.82
CA TYR A 190 -0.42 -9.63 0.90
C TYR A 190 -0.97 -9.69 -0.54
N ALA A 191 -2.21 -9.24 -0.75
CA ALA A 191 -2.88 -9.26 -2.05
C ALA A 191 -2.81 -7.90 -2.77
N PHE A 192 -2.76 -6.80 -2.02
CA PHE A 192 -2.60 -5.46 -2.54
C PHE A 192 -1.12 -5.10 -2.74
N ASN A 193 -0.76 -4.67 -3.95
CA ASN A 193 0.57 -4.19 -4.29
C ASN A 193 0.55 -2.67 -4.52
N CYS A 194 1.24 -1.92 -3.66
CA CYS A 194 1.34 -0.45 -3.74
C CYS A 194 2.57 0.04 -4.54
N ALA A 195 3.14 -0.79 -5.40
CA ALA A 195 4.32 -0.51 -6.24
C ALA A 195 5.65 -0.18 -5.50
N ALA A 196 5.73 -0.41 -4.19
CA ALA A 196 6.97 -0.29 -3.43
C ALA A 196 7.79 -1.59 -3.44
N VAL A 197 9.12 -1.49 -3.37
CA VAL A 197 10.02 -2.65 -3.37
C VAL A 197 9.84 -3.54 -2.14
N THR A 198 9.43 -3.00 -0.99
CA THR A 198 9.08 -3.80 0.21
C THR A 198 7.61 -4.20 0.30
N CYS A 199 6.81 -3.90 -0.73
CA CYS A 199 5.42 -4.33 -0.78
C CYS A 199 5.31 -5.84 -1.04
N PRO A 200 4.28 -6.54 -0.53
CA PRO A 200 4.00 -7.91 -0.94
C PRO A 200 3.94 -8.09 -2.45
N ASN A 201 4.30 -9.29 -2.91
CA ASN A 201 4.47 -9.55 -4.33
C ASN A 201 3.18 -9.32 -5.12
N LEU A 202 3.27 -8.54 -6.19
CA LEU A 202 2.26 -8.59 -7.24
C LEU A 202 2.33 -9.97 -7.90
N LEU A 203 1.27 -10.76 -7.81
CA LEU A 203 1.26 -12.10 -8.40
C LEU A 203 1.45 -12.05 -9.92
N LYS A 204 1.96 -13.13 -10.51
CA LYS A 204 2.14 -13.27 -11.97
C LYS A 204 0.85 -13.66 -12.70
N SER A 205 -0.24 -13.85 -11.97
CA SER A 205 -1.58 -14.13 -12.48
C SER A 205 -2.59 -13.41 -11.60
N ALA A 206 -3.76 -13.09 -12.16
CA ALA A 206 -4.83 -12.44 -11.42
C ALA A 206 -5.36 -13.32 -10.27
N PHE A 207 -5.92 -12.69 -9.25
CA PHE A 207 -6.76 -13.38 -8.27
C PHE A 207 -8.05 -13.86 -8.93
N THR A 208 -8.59 -15.00 -8.53
CA THR A 208 -9.94 -15.45 -8.95
C THR A 208 -10.72 -15.93 -7.75
N GLY A 209 -12.06 -15.87 -7.78
CA GLY A 209 -12.88 -16.35 -6.67
C GLY A 209 -12.73 -17.86 -6.42
N ALA A 210 -12.42 -18.64 -7.47
CA ALA A 210 -12.24 -20.08 -7.38
C ALA A 210 -10.98 -20.47 -6.59
N THR A 211 -9.86 -19.76 -6.80
CA THR A 211 -8.55 -20.06 -6.17
C THR A 211 -8.17 -19.10 -5.06
N LEU A 212 -9.09 -18.23 -4.63
CA LEU A 212 -8.77 -17.08 -3.78
C LEU A 212 -8.01 -17.45 -2.51
N ASN A 213 -8.51 -18.45 -1.76
CA ASN A 213 -7.90 -18.81 -0.48
C ASN A 213 -6.49 -19.38 -0.63
N GLU A 214 -6.26 -20.17 -1.68
CA GLU A 214 -4.96 -20.74 -1.99
C GLU A 214 -3.97 -19.65 -2.40
N GLN A 215 -4.43 -18.68 -3.20
CA GLN A 215 -3.63 -17.52 -3.61
C GLN A 215 -3.29 -16.63 -2.41
N LEU A 216 -4.24 -16.36 -1.51
CA LEU A 216 -4.02 -15.57 -0.30
C LEU A 216 -3.04 -16.25 0.66
N ASP A 217 -3.18 -17.56 0.87
CA ASP A 217 -2.25 -18.32 1.71
C ASP A 217 -0.86 -18.41 1.07
N GLY A 218 -0.79 -18.57 -0.25
CA GLY A 218 0.45 -18.53 -1.01
C GLY A 218 1.17 -17.18 -0.90
N ALA A 219 0.44 -16.08 -1.11
CA ALA A 219 0.99 -14.73 -0.97
C ALA A 219 1.45 -14.43 0.47
N ALA A 220 0.73 -14.91 1.48
CA ALA A 220 1.14 -14.78 2.87
C ALA A 220 2.44 -15.52 3.17
N ARG A 221 2.56 -16.79 2.73
CA ARG A 221 3.80 -17.57 2.87
C ARG A 221 4.96 -16.95 2.13
N ASP A 222 4.75 -16.55 0.88
CA ASP A 222 5.78 -15.92 0.05
C ASP A 222 6.32 -14.64 0.69
N TYR A 223 5.43 -13.78 1.19
CA TYR A 223 5.85 -12.53 1.82
C TYR A 223 6.52 -12.76 3.18
N ILE A 224 5.90 -13.51 4.10
CA ILE A 224 6.39 -13.69 5.47
C ILE A 224 7.77 -14.34 5.51
N ASN A 225 8.06 -15.25 4.58
CA ASN A 225 9.37 -15.91 4.51
C ASN A 225 10.44 -15.11 3.75
N ASN A 226 10.12 -13.90 3.30
CA ASN A 226 11.06 -13.01 2.65
C ASN A 226 11.64 -11.98 3.64
N PRO A 227 12.93 -11.61 3.54
CA PRO A 227 13.55 -10.60 4.41
C PRO A 227 12.86 -9.23 4.43
N ARG A 228 12.07 -8.91 3.39
CA ARG A 228 11.25 -7.70 3.33
C ARG A 228 10.09 -7.67 4.33
N ALA A 229 9.59 -8.84 4.75
CA ALA A 229 8.54 -8.93 5.76
C ALA A 229 9.12 -8.95 7.17
N ILE A 230 10.14 -9.78 7.38
CA ILE A 230 10.87 -9.89 8.64
C ILE A 230 12.31 -10.31 8.40
N SER A 231 13.24 -9.63 9.07
CA SER A 231 14.65 -9.99 9.15
C SER A 231 15.16 -9.80 10.57
N PHE A 232 16.41 -10.19 10.81
CA PHE A 232 17.03 -10.12 12.13
C PHE A 232 18.39 -9.42 12.05
N ASP A 233 18.58 -8.40 12.88
CA ASP A 233 19.88 -7.77 13.15
C ASP A 233 20.40 -8.28 14.50
N GLY A 234 21.24 -9.32 14.46
CA GLY A 234 21.58 -10.11 15.63
C GLY A 234 20.33 -10.78 16.23
N SER A 235 19.99 -10.42 17.46
CA SER A 235 18.78 -10.91 18.14
C SER A 235 17.55 -10.02 17.93
N LYS A 236 17.69 -8.86 17.27
CA LYS A 236 16.62 -7.88 17.14
C LYS A 236 15.81 -8.15 15.87
N SER A 237 14.50 -8.17 16.03
CA SER A 237 13.54 -8.32 14.93
C SER A 237 13.34 -7.00 14.18
N VAL A 238 13.47 -7.05 12.85
CA VAL A 238 13.20 -5.92 11.95
C VAL A 238 12.04 -6.32 11.06
N VAL A 239 10.88 -5.69 11.27
CA VAL A 239 9.60 -6.10 10.66
C VAL A 239 9.10 -5.04 9.67
N SER A 240 8.39 -5.44 8.63
CA SER A 240 7.79 -4.50 7.70
C SER A 240 6.78 -3.55 8.37
N LYS A 241 6.78 -2.26 7.99
CA LYS A 241 5.78 -1.29 8.49
C LYS A 241 4.34 -1.65 8.14
N ILE A 242 4.05 -2.61 7.24
CA ILE A 242 2.67 -3.07 7.03
C ILE A 242 2.02 -3.57 8.34
N TYR A 243 2.80 -4.26 9.19
CA TYR A 243 2.32 -4.78 10.47
C TYR A 243 2.14 -3.67 11.51
N PHE A 244 2.85 -2.55 11.32
CA PHE A 244 2.72 -1.35 12.13
C PHE A 244 1.49 -0.52 11.75
N TRP A 245 1.32 -0.25 10.46
CA TRP A 245 0.21 0.53 9.90
C TRP A 245 -1.13 -0.18 10.08
N TYR A 246 -1.16 -1.48 9.86
CA TYR A 246 -2.36 -2.30 9.90
C TYR A 246 -2.43 -3.21 11.13
N GLN A 247 -1.76 -2.84 12.23
CA GLN A 247 -1.70 -3.63 13.46
C GLN A 247 -3.09 -4.13 13.91
N GLY A 248 -4.14 -3.31 13.76
CA GLY A 248 -5.52 -3.69 14.10
C GLY A 248 -6.05 -4.88 13.30
N ASP A 249 -5.67 -5.00 12.03
CA ASP A 249 -6.10 -6.09 11.15
C ASP A 249 -5.35 -7.40 11.47
N PHE A 250 -4.18 -7.29 12.10
CA PHE A 250 -3.38 -8.42 12.61
C PHE A 250 -3.66 -8.76 14.08
N GLY A 251 -4.76 -8.25 14.66
CA GLY A 251 -5.18 -8.56 16.03
C GLY A 251 -4.67 -7.60 17.12
N GLY A 252 -4.08 -6.47 16.73
CA GLY A 252 -3.91 -5.30 17.61
C GLY A 252 -2.67 -5.31 18.51
N SER A 253 -1.80 -6.32 18.44
CA SER A 253 -0.60 -6.41 19.27
C SER A 253 0.55 -7.13 18.56
N ASP A 254 1.78 -6.91 19.04
CA ASP A 254 2.97 -7.62 18.54
C ASP A 254 2.82 -9.14 18.67
N ALA A 255 2.29 -9.62 19.80
CA ALA A 255 2.02 -11.05 20.00
C ALA A 255 1.03 -11.61 18.98
N ALA A 256 0.00 -10.85 18.59
CA ALA A 256 -0.95 -11.26 17.58
C ALA A 256 -0.34 -11.25 16.16
N ILE A 257 0.50 -10.25 15.85
CA ILE A 257 1.29 -10.19 14.61
C ILE A 257 2.21 -11.40 14.51
N ILE A 258 2.98 -11.70 15.55
CA ILE A 258 3.91 -12.84 15.58
C ILE A 258 3.15 -14.15 15.42
N LYS A 259 2.00 -14.31 16.12
CA LYS A 259 1.12 -15.47 15.96
C LYS A 259 0.62 -15.61 14.52
N HIS A 260 0.25 -14.51 13.87
CA HIS A 260 -0.14 -14.51 12.46
C HIS A 260 1.03 -14.93 11.56
N MET A 261 2.22 -14.38 11.77
CA MET A 261 3.42 -14.75 11.00
C MET A 261 3.75 -16.24 11.13
N ILE A 262 3.72 -16.80 12.35
CA ILE A 262 3.99 -18.23 12.60
C ILE A 262 3.07 -19.15 11.78
N LYS A 263 1.83 -18.72 11.47
CA LYS A 263 0.88 -19.52 10.67
C LYS A 263 1.38 -19.78 9.24
N PHE A 264 2.19 -18.87 8.69
CA PHE A 264 2.66 -18.92 7.30
C PHE A 264 4.19 -18.97 7.18
N ALA A 265 4.91 -18.92 8.30
CA ALA A 265 6.35 -19.06 8.34
C ALA A 265 6.77 -20.52 8.11
N ASP A 266 7.87 -20.70 7.39
CA ASP A 266 8.57 -21.97 7.29
C ASP A 266 9.15 -22.37 8.65
N ALA A 267 9.46 -23.65 8.82
CA ALA A 267 9.81 -24.22 10.12
C ALA A 267 10.90 -23.44 10.87
N GLU A 268 12.00 -23.06 10.20
CA GLU A 268 13.09 -22.31 10.82
C GLU A 268 12.65 -20.93 11.32
N LEU A 269 11.92 -20.18 10.49
CA LEU A 269 11.42 -18.86 10.86
C LEU A 269 10.36 -18.97 11.97
N ALA A 270 9.48 -19.97 11.90
CA ALA A 270 8.48 -20.22 12.92
C ALA A 270 9.10 -20.50 14.29
N GLU A 271 10.17 -21.30 14.37
CA GLU A 271 10.90 -21.52 15.62
C GLU A 271 11.51 -20.21 16.16
N LYS A 272 12.17 -19.42 15.30
CA LYS A 272 12.73 -18.12 15.69
C LYS A 272 11.65 -17.18 16.23
N LEU A 273 10.51 -17.10 15.55
CA LEU A 273 9.37 -16.26 15.92
C LEU A 273 8.77 -16.62 17.28
N ARG A 274 8.77 -17.90 17.69
CA ARG A 274 8.24 -18.32 19.00
C ARG A 274 9.04 -17.75 20.17
N GLY A 275 10.30 -17.39 19.96
CA GLY A 275 11.13 -16.72 20.96
C GLY A 275 10.87 -15.21 21.10
N ILE A 276 10.07 -14.61 20.20
CA ILE A 276 9.86 -13.17 20.14
C ILE A 276 8.57 -12.82 20.88
N GLN A 277 8.68 -11.88 21.83
CA GLN A 277 7.52 -11.34 22.55
C GLN A 277 7.14 -9.94 22.10
N LYS A 278 8.10 -9.21 21.52
CA LYS A 278 7.96 -7.82 21.11
C LYS A 278 8.75 -7.59 19.82
N ILE A 279 8.19 -6.79 18.92
CA ILE A 279 8.88 -6.38 17.70
C ILE A 279 9.83 -5.22 18.03
N ASP A 280 11.09 -5.34 17.65
CA ASP A 280 12.11 -4.35 18.02
C ASP A 280 12.06 -3.10 17.14
N SER A 281 11.81 -3.26 15.84
CA SER A 281 11.78 -2.14 14.90
C SER A 281 10.92 -2.41 13.66
N PHE A 282 10.52 -1.33 12.98
CA PHE A 282 9.77 -1.40 11.74
C PHE A 282 10.42 -0.61 10.60
N VAL A 283 10.49 -1.20 9.41
CA VAL A 283 11.09 -0.59 8.20
C VAL A 283 10.20 -0.73 6.98
N TYR A 284 10.32 0.19 6.03
CA TYR A 284 9.65 0.12 4.74
C TYR A 284 10.37 0.99 3.72
N ASP A 285 10.65 0.44 2.55
CA ASP A 285 11.30 1.13 1.45
C ASP A 285 10.29 1.39 0.34
N TRP A 286 10.00 2.67 0.11
CA TRP A 286 9.08 3.17 -0.90
C TRP A 286 9.69 3.26 -2.31
N SER A 287 10.96 2.88 -2.48
CA SER A 287 11.58 2.77 -3.80
C SER A 287 10.73 1.89 -4.72
N LEU A 288 10.57 2.30 -5.97
CA LEU A 288 9.67 1.66 -6.92
C LEU A 288 10.08 0.20 -7.16
N ASN A 289 9.10 -0.71 -7.23
CA ASN A 289 9.31 -2.13 -7.58
C ASN A 289 9.54 -2.34 -9.09
N ALA A 290 10.35 -1.48 -9.72
CA ALA A 290 10.70 -1.62 -11.13
C ALA A 290 11.68 -2.78 -11.34
N ALA A 291 11.44 -3.59 -12.38
CA ALA A 291 12.41 -4.56 -12.85
C ALA A 291 13.56 -3.81 -13.53
N LYS A 292 14.80 -4.25 -13.24
CA LYS A 292 15.99 -3.79 -13.95
C LYS A 292 15.99 -4.34 -15.38
#